data_AF-A0A7C9E3F3-F1
#
_entry.id   AF-A0A7C9E3F3-F1
#
_cell.length_a   1.000
_cell.length_b   1.000
_cell.length_c   1.000
_cell.angle_alpha   90.00
_cell.angle_beta   90.00
_cell.angle_gamma   90.00
#
_symmetry.space_group_name_H-M   'P 1'
#
loop_
_entity.id
_entity.type
_entity.pdbx_description
1 polymer ?
#
loop_
_entity_poly.entity_id
_entity_poly.type
_entity_poly.pdbx_seq_one_letter_code
_entity_poly.pdbx_strand_id
1 'polypeptide(L)'
;QVGFEVVPDEFRGLSSLRSVQITECERLKEIPEWIGDFTSLKTLHIHHCPKLMPLPKQIGNLPNLELISIKRCRGAYAEWWRDPTLPDCPIKQLPTDKEWKWEYTSHDSFC
;
A
#
# COMPACT_ATOMS: atom_id res chain seq x y z
N GLN A 1 6.16 0.73 -23.39
CA GLN A 1 5.91 0.87 -21.94
C GLN A 1 4.60 1.61 -21.75
N VAL A 2 3.54 0.90 -21.35
CA VAL A 2 2.26 1.48 -20.95
C VAL A 2 2.21 1.30 -19.45
N GLY A 3 2.30 2.38 -18.69
CA GLY A 3 2.29 2.33 -17.23
C GLY A 3 1.61 3.60 -16.74
N PHE A 4 0.55 3.44 -15.96
CA PHE A 4 -0.22 4.55 -15.41
C PHE A 4 0.56 5.21 -14.28
N GLU A 5 0.43 6.52 -14.14
CA GLU A 5 0.98 7.25 -12.99
C GLU A 5 0.11 7.09 -11.74
N VAL A 6 -1.19 6.85 -11.93
CA VAL A 6 -2.18 6.63 -10.88
C VAL A 6 -2.95 5.38 -11.23
N VAL A 7 -3.35 4.58 -10.24
CA VAL A 7 -4.26 3.45 -10.52
C VAL A 7 -5.58 4.00 -11.07
N PRO A 8 -6.01 3.60 -12.28
CA PRO A 8 -7.21 4.14 -12.90
C PRO A 8 -8.50 3.92 -12.09
N ASP A 9 -9.42 4.89 -12.12
CA ASP A 9 -10.67 4.85 -11.35
C ASP A 9 -11.62 3.72 -11.76
N GLU A 10 -11.44 3.16 -12.96
CA GLU A 10 -12.20 2.00 -13.45
C GLU A 10 -12.02 0.77 -12.53
N PHE A 11 -10.90 0.70 -11.81
CA PHE A 11 -10.66 -0.37 -10.84
C PHE A 11 -11.49 -0.21 -9.56
N ARG A 12 -12.03 0.98 -9.26
CA ARG A 12 -12.85 1.22 -8.06
C ARG A 12 -14.08 0.32 -7.99
N GLY A 13 -14.65 -0.07 -9.13
CA GLY A 13 -15.82 -0.94 -9.21
C GLY A 13 -15.56 -2.39 -8.78
N LEU A 14 -14.31 -2.78 -8.56
CA LEU A 14 -13.91 -4.16 -8.27
C LEU A 14 -14.01 -4.51 -6.78
N SER A 15 -15.16 -4.25 -6.18
CA SER A 15 -15.43 -4.41 -4.74
C SER A 15 -15.25 -5.83 -4.18
N SER A 16 -15.24 -6.84 -5.05
CA SER A 16 -15.04 -8.25 -4.70
C SER A 16 -13.59 -8.72 -4.79
N LEU A 17 -12.64 -7.81 -5.11
CA LEU A 17 -11.22 -8.16 -5.15
C LEU A 17 -10.73 -8.63 -3.79
N ARG A 18 -10.07 -9.78 -3.79
CA ARG A 18 -9.44 -10.37 -2.60
C ARG A 18 -7.93 -10.20 -2.60
N SER A 19 -7.32 -10.05 -3.77
CA SER A 19 -5.88 -9.90 -3.94
C SER A 19 -5.58 -8.82 -4.97
N VAL A 20 -4.69 -7.91 -4.63
CA VAL A 20 -4.15 -6.89 -5.53
C VAL A 20 -2.64 -7.06 -5.56
N GLN A 21 -2.09 -7.19 -6.76
CA GLN A 21 -0.65 -7.26 -6.99
C GLN A 21 -0.25 -6.19 -8.01
N ILE A 22 0.64 -5.30 -7.58
CA ILE A 22 1.22 -4.23 -8.38
C ILE A 22 2.72 -4.45 -8.41
N THR A 23 3.25 -4.82 -9.57
CA THR A 23 4.67 -5.15 -9.71
C THR A 23 5.29 -4.43 -10.90
N GLU A 24 6.54 -3.98 -10.75
CA GLU A 24 7.35 -3.38 -11.83
C GLU A 24 6.70 -2.15 -12.49
N CYS A 25 5.90 -1.41 -11.72
CA CYS A 25 5.27 -0.18 -12.20
C CYS A 25 6.20 1.03 -11.99
N GLU A 26 7.13 1.24 -12.94
CA GLU A 26 8.15 2.30 -12.88
C GLU A 26 7.58 3.74 -12.84
N ARG A 27 6.37 3.91 -13.38
CA ARG A 27 5.70 5.22 -13.48
C ARG A 27 4.64 5.44 -12.43
N LEU A 28 4.22 4.40 -11.70
CA LEU A 28 3.17 4.51 -10.70
C LEU A 28 3.66 5.40 -9.57
N LYS A 29 2.93 6.50 -9.36
CA LYS A 29 3.13 7.48 -8.32
C LYS A 29 2.09 7.34 -7.23
N GLU A 30 0.86 6.93 -7.52
CA GLU A 30 -0.20 7.01 -6.51
C GLU A 30 -1.13 5.79 -6.53
N ILE A 31 -1.46 5.31 -5.34
CA ILE A 31 -2.62 4.47 -5.10
C ILE A 31 -3.74 5.38 -4.56
N PRO A 32 -4.88 5.47 -5.26
CA PRO A 32 -5.97 6.36 -4.88
C PRO A 32 -6.67 5.92 -3.58
N GLU A 33 -7.25 6.89 -2.89
CA GLU A 33 -7.89 6.71 -1.58
C GLU A 33 -9.03 5.68 -1.58
N TRP A 34 -9.70 5.49 -2.72
CA TRP A 34 -10.76 4.50 -2.86
C TRP A 34 -10.28 3.05 -2.67
N ILE A 35 -8.97 2.80 -2.56
CA ILE A 35 -8.45 1.49 -2.16
C ILE A 35 -9.06 1.04 -0.83
N GLY A 36 -9.43 1.97 0.07
CA GLY A 36 -10.14 1.69 1.31
C GLY A 36 -11.57 1.15 1.13
N ASP A 37 -12.18 1.32 -0.06
CA ASP A 37 -13.50 0.80 -0.39
C ASP A 37 -13.47 -0.71 -0.70
N PHE A 38 -12.28 -1.32 -0.85
CA PHE A 38 -12.12 -2.74 -1.17
C PHE A 38 -12.31 -3.64 0.06
N THR A 39 -13.53 -3.67 0.57
CA THR A 39 -13.90 -4.39 1.78
C THR A 39 -13.58 -5.89 1.74
N SER A 40 -13.50 -6.51 0.56
CA SER A 40 -13.15 -7.93 0.38
C SER A 40 -11.64 -8.20 0.28
N LEU A 41 -10.80 -7.17 0.25
CA LEU A 41 -9.37 -7.30 0.01
C LEU A 41 -8.69 -7.98 1.21
N LYS A 42 -7.95 -9.05 0.93
CA LYS A 42 -7.19 -9.85 1.90
C LYS A 42 -5.69 -9.63 1.75
N THR A 43 -5.21 -9.50 0.53
CA THR A 43 -3.77 -9.41 0.24
C THR A 43 -3.46 -8.24 -0.68
N LEU A 44 -2.50 -7.40 -0.29
CA LEU A 44 -1.96 -6.32 -1.11
C LEU A 44 -0.44 -6.50 -1.27
N HIS A 45 -0.01 -6.73 -2.51
CA HIS A 45 1.40 -6.84 -2.88
C HIS A 45 1.80 -5.68 -3.78
N ILE A 46 2.85 -4.95 -3.40
CA ILE A 46 3.41 -3.86 -4.17
C ILE A 46 4.93 -4.03 -4.24
N HIS A 47 5.45 -4.32 -5.42
CA HIS A 47 6.88 -4.57 -5.59
C HIS A 47 7.48 -3.77 -6.75
N HIS A 48 8.72 -3.30 -6.57
CA HIS A 48 9.49 -2.64 -7.62
C HIS A 48 8.76 -1.45 -8.26
N CYS A 49 8.10 -0.62 -7.45
CA CYS A 49 7.44 0.62 -7.87
C CYS A 49 8.23 1.82 -7.30
N PRO A 50 9.33 2.25 -7.95
CA PRO A 50 10.28 3.18 -7.36
C PRO A 50 9.71 4.59 -7.13
N LYS A 51 8.75 5.01 -7.96
CA LYS A 51 8.12 6.34 -7.92
C LYS A 51 6.85 6.40 -7.08
N LEU A 52 6.39 5.27 -6.57
CA LEU A 52 5.15 5.20 -5.79
C LEU A 52 5.32 6.09 -4.56
N MET A 53 4.43 7.05 -4.37
CA MET A 53 4.27 7.86 -3.18
C MET A 53 3.61 7.04 -2.07
N PRO A 54 3.62 7.54 -0.82
CA PRO A 54 3.07 6.76 0.27
C PRO A 54 1.60 6.37 0.09
N LEU A 55 1.25 5.21 0.66
CA LEU A 55 -0.11 4.69 0.56
C LEU A 55 -1.09 5.62 1.28
N PRO A 56 -2.33 5.74 0.77
CA PRO A 56 -3.36 6.54 1.40
C PRO A 56 -3.73 5.94 2.77
N LYS A 57 -4.03 6.79 3.76
CA LYS A 57 -4.44 6.39 5.11
C LYS A 57 -5.66 5.46 5.14
N GLN A 58 -6.49 5.53 4.10
CA GLN A 58 -7.68 4.72 3.86
C GLN A 58 -7.36 3.22 3.75
N ILE A 59 -6.09 2.84 3.56
CA ILE A 59 -5.69 1.43 3.66
C ILE A 59 -5.97 0.82 5.04
N GLY A 60 -5.97 1.66 6.09
CA GLY A 60 -6.36 1.25 7.44
C GLY A 60 -7.85 0.92 7.58
N ASN A 61 -8.69 1.31 6.60
CA ASN A 61 -10.12 1.02 6.60
C ASN A 61 -10.46 -0.36 6.04
N LEU A 62 -9.47 -1.17 5.64
CA LEU A 62 -9.71 -2.45 4.99
C LEU A 62 -10.00 -3.56 6.03
N PRO A 63 -11.27 -3.97 6.20
CA PRO A 63 -11.69 -4.79 7.33
C PRO A 63 -11.29 -6.26 7.19
N ASN A 64 -10.89 -6.71 5.99
CA ASN A 64 -10.52 -8.11 5.72
C ASN A 64 -9.06 -8.27 5.29
N LEU A 65 -8.28 -7.18 5.30
CA LEU A 65 -6.89 -7.24 4.90
C LEU A 65 -6.10 -8.02 5.97
N GLU A 66 -5.30 -8.97 5.49
CA GLU A 66 -4.54 -9.92 6.29
C GLU A 66 -3.03 -9.77 6.03
N LEU A 67 -2.67 -9.37 4.80
CA LEU A 67 -1.28 -9.28 4.38
C LEU A 67 -1.04 -8.06 3.51
N ILE A 68 0.02 -7.32 3.85
CA ILE A 68 0.54 -6.21 3.04
C ILE A 68 2.04 -6.45 2.85
N SER A 69 2.47 -6.52 1.60
CA SER A 69 3.88 -6.67 1.26
C SER A 69 4.29 -5.56 0.33
N ILE A 70 5.16 -4.66 0.80
CA ILE A 70 5.71 -3.56 0.01
C ILE A 70 7.22 -3.74 -0.05
N LYS A 71 7.76 -3.99 -1.24
CA LYS A 71 9.20 -4.23 -1.44
C LYS A 71 9.74 -3.35 -2.54
N ARG A 72 10.96 -2.83 -2.33
CA ARG A 72 11.68 -2.05 -3.37
C ARG A 72 10.86 -0.87 -3.93
N CYS A 73 10.05 -0.21 -3.10
CA CYS A 73 9.27 0.99 -3.44
C CYS A 73 9.82 2.18 -2.66
N ARG A 74 10.74 2.95 -3.26
CA ARG A 74 11.53 3.98 -2.53
C ARG A 74 10.75 5.27 -2.25
N GLY A 75 9.88 5.70 -3.16
CA GLY A 75 9.05 6.90 -2.97
C GLY A 75 7.98 6.75 -1.88
N ALA A 76 7.61 5.51 -1.52
CA ALA A 76 6.37 5.21 -0.78
C ALA A 76 6.48 5.56 0.71
N TYR A 77 7.64 6.05 1.13
CA TYR A 77 7.94 6.31 2.53
C TYR A 77 8.43 7.75 2.76
N ALA A 78 8.75 8.53 1.72
CA ALA A 78 9.50 9.80 1.86
C ALA A 78 8.80 10.89 2.69
N GLU A 79 7.48 10.85 2.83
CA GLU A 79 6.70 11.78 3.66
C GLU A 79 5.93 11.11 4.79
N TRP A 80 5.80 9.77 4.76
CA TRP A 80 5.06 9.01 5.76
C TRP A 80 5.71 9.04 7.14
N TRP A 81 7.05 9.15 7.22
CA TRP A 81 7.78 9.33 8.49
C TRP A 81 7.75 10.77 9.03
N ARG A 82 7.22 11.75 8.27
CA ARG A 82 7.19 13.17 8.66
C ARG A 82 5.89 13.60 9.30
N ASP A 83 4.83 12.80 9.21
CA ASP A 83 3.55 13.12 9.82
C ASP A 83 3.50 12.52 11.24
N PRO A 84 3.59 13.35 12.29
CA PRO A 84 3.60 12.88 13.69
C PRO A 84 2.25 12.31 14.14
N THR A 85 1.20 12.41 13.33
CA THR A 85 -0.09 11.75 13.56
C THR A 85 -0.13 10.33 13.00
N LEU A 86 0.82 9.98 12.14
CA LEU A 86 1.03 8.62 11.67
C LEU A 86 2.04 7.93 12.62
N PRO A 87 1.87 6.63 12.91
CA PRO A 87 2.75 5.95 13.82
C PRO A 87 4.16 5.76 13.24
N ASP A 88 5.18 5.82 14.11
CA ASP A 88 6.61 5.65 13.78
C ASP A 88 6.91 4.41 12.92
N CYS A 89 6.01 3.42 12.97
CA CYS A 89 6.01 2.31 12.04
C CYS A 89 4.61 2.14 11.44
N PRO A 90 4.49 1.73 10.16
CA PRO A 90 3.21 1.46 9.48
C PRO A 90 2.31 0.41 10.12
N ILE A 91 2.82 -0.23 11.16
CA ILE A 91 2.21 -1.28 11.96
C ILE A 91 1.15 -0.72 12.92
N LYS A 92 1.35 0.47 13.50
CA LYS A 92 0.42 0.94 14.57
C LYS A 92 -0.87 1.58 14.04
N GLN A 93 -1.01 1.67 12.71
CA GLN A 93 -2.18 2.23 12.03
C GLN A 93 -3.14 1.17 11.50
N LEU A 94 -2.66 -0.07 11.47
CA LEU A 94 -3.46 -1.21 11.11
C LEU A 94 -4.24 -1.68 12.35
N PRO A 95 -5.45 -2.23 12.16
CA PRO A 95 -6.23 -2.83 13.24
C PRO A 95 -5.34 -3.71 14.14
N THR A 96 -5.22 -3.33 15.42
CA THR A 96 -4.36 -4.00 16.43
C THR A 96 -4.88 -5.37 16.85
N ASP A 97 -6.08 -5.73 16.42
CA ASP A 97 -6.74 -7.01 16.59
C ASP A 97 -6.30 -8.06 15.56
N LYS A 98 -5.41 -7.70 14.61
CA LYS A 98 -4.94 -8.59 13.55
C LYS A 98 -3.42 -8.74 13.52
N GLU A 99 -2.95 -9.97 13.36
CA GLU A 99 -1.56 -10.26 13.05
C GLU A 99 -1.27 -9.96 11.58
N TRP A 100 -0.76 -8.76 11.32
CA TRP A 100 -0.32 -8.38 10.00
C TRP A 100 0.97 -9.14 9.66
N LYS A 101 1.05 -9.69 8.46
CA LYS A 101 2.31 -10.19 7.89
C LYS A 101 2.85 -9.14 6.94
N TRP A 102 4.01 -8.58 7.28
CA TRP A 102 4.66 -7.51 6.54
C TRP A 102 6.09 -7.93 6.26
N GLU A 103 6.46 -7.89 4.99
CA GLU A 103 7.81 -8.21 4.55
C GLU A 103 8.43 -6.95 3.95
N TYR A 104 9.13 -6.19 4.80
CA TYR A 104 9.94 -5.08 4.37
C TYR A 104 11.33 -5.60 3.99
N THR A 105 11.69 -5.44 2.72
CA THR A 105 13.07 -5.66 2.26
C THR A 105 13.53 -4.41 1.54
N SER A 106 13.90 -3.40 2.32
CA SER A 106 14.87 -2.42 1.85
C SER A 106 16.25 -2.81 2.40
N HIS A 107 17.30 -2.53 1.65
CA HIS A 107 18.68 -2.71 2.13
C HIS A 107 19.04 -1.71 3.24
N ASP A 108 18.15 -0.77 3.56
CA ASP A 108 18.26 0.10 4.71
C ASP A 108 17.34 -0.41 5.80
N SER A 109 17.94 -1.17 6.70
CA SER A 109 17.51 -1.32 8.08
C SER A 109 17.26 0.07 8.65
N PHE A 110 16.01 0.43 8.94
CA PHE A 110 15.55 1.04 10.19
C PHE A 110 14.02 1.11 10.10
N CYS A 111 13.37 0.54 11.11
CA CYS A 111 11.98 0.84 11.43
C CYS A 111 11.84 2.31 11.79
#